data_AF-A0A4Y2E6U6-F1
#
_entry.id   AF-A0A4Y2E6U6-F1
#
_cell.length_a   1.000
_cell.length_b   1.000
_cell.length_c   1.000
_cell.angle_alpha   90.00
_cell.angle_beta   90.00
_cell.angle_gamma   90.00
#
_symmetry.space_group_name_H-M   'P 1'
#
loop_
_entity.id
_entity.type
_entity.pdbx_description
1 polymer ?
#
loop_
_entity_poly.entity_id
_entity_poly.type
_entity_poly.pdbx_seq_one_letter_code
_entity_poly.pdbx_strand_id
1 'polypeptide(L)'
;MNCFFADDTAILAQGSTINYVIHTLQKGLNNIEKWCTLWRVAINTDKAHAVMFRKGTSRKELNTLSFFDEDLTWDKEVKYLGLILDDKLTFRSHLKHNTEKFWAKVHLLIPLIGRRSPLTLVNKLLLFKQVLRPILMYAAQIWGLAAFSNRKKAQILQNKILRIIVNAPLYVRNSIIHNDLKIQTTDEFIK
;
A
#
# COMPACT_ATOMS: atom_id res chain seq x y z
N MET A 1 -3.88 -6.96 -19.93
CA MET A 1 -5.03 -6.62 -19.05
C MET A 1 -4.91 -5.16 -18.72
N ASN A 2 -6.00 -4.38 -18.80
CA ASN A 2 -5.95 -2.94 -18.55
C ASN A 2 -6.79 -2.62 -17.31
N CYS A 3 -6.26 -1.79 -16.42
CA CYS A 3 -6.94 -1.31 -15.23
C CYS A 3 -7.07 0.21 -15.35
N PHE A 4 -8.31 0.71 -15.35
CA PHE A 4 -8.62 2.13 -15.50
C PHE A 4 -9.36 2.62 -14.25
N PHE A 5 -8.94 3.75 -13.71
CA PHE A 5 -9.65 4.43 -12.64
C PHE A 5 -9.50 5.95 -12.80
N ALA A 6 -10.60 6.64 -13.14
CA ALA A 6 -10.55 8.06 -13.50
C ALA A 6 -9.47 8.35 -14.56
N ASP A 7 -8.49 9.19 -14.25
CA ASP A 7 -7.32 9.49 -15.08
C ASP A 7 -6.16 8.49 -14.92
N ASP A 8 -6.12 7.75 -13.81
CA ASP A 8 -5.10 6.74 -13.55
C ASP A 8 -5.33 5.50 -14.43
N THR A 9 -4.35 5.21 -15.29
CA THR A 9 -4.37 4.06 -16.21
C THR A 9 -3.17 3.16 -15.96
N ALA A 10 -3.41 1.85 -15.84
CA ALA A 10 -2.36 0.85 -15.73
C ALA A 10 -2.52 -0.24 -16.80
N ILE A 11 -1.41 -0.54 -17.48
CA ILE A 11 -1.31 -1.65 -18.44
C ILE A 11 -0.53 -2.78 -17.80
N LEU A 12 -1.12 -3.98 -17.80
CA LEU A 12 -0.47 -5.19 -17.31
C LEU A 12 -0.21 -6.17 -18.46
N ALA A 13 1.05 -6.57 -18.60
CA ALA A 13 1.51 -7.63 -19.47
C ALA A 13 2.12 -8.77 -18.63
N GLN A 14 1.83 -10.01 -19.02
CA GLN A 14 2.36 -11.21 -18.39
C GLN A 14 2.92 -12.14 -19.46
N GLY A 15 4.03 -12.82 -19.16
CA GLY A 15 4.63 -13.80 -20.06
C GLY A 15 5.82 -14.52 -19.44
N SER A 16 6.24 -15.61 -20.08
CA SER A 16 7.33 -16.45 -19.59
C SER A 16 8.72 -15.85 -19.82
N THR A 17 8.85 -14.92 -20.78
CA THR A 17 10.12 -14.26 -21.12
C THR A 17 9.99 -12.74 -20.99
N ILE A 18 11.08 -12.11 -20.54
CA ILE A 18 11.15 -10.65 -20.37
C ILE A 18 10.87 -9.94 -21.71
N ASN A 19 11.51 -10.38 -22.79
CA ASN A 19 11.34 -9.77 -24.11
C ASN A 19 9.88 -9.82 -24.60
N TYR A 20 9.16 -10.92 -24.32
CA TYR A 20 7.75 -11.03 -24.68
C TYR A 20 6.89 -10.04 -23.87
N VAL A 21 7.17 -9.89 -22.57
CA VAL A 21 6.46 -8.93 -21.71
C VAL A 21 6.70 -7.51 -22.20
N ILE A 22 7.96 -7.13 -22.45
CA ILE A 22 8.33 -5.79 -22.96
C ILE A 22 7.66 -5.53 -24.30
N HIS A 23 7.73 -6.48 -25.25
CA HIS A 23 7.10 -6.33 -26.57
C HIS A 23 5.57 -6.15 -26.46
N THR A 24 4.92 -6.96 -25.61
CA THR A 24 3.47 -6.87 -25.39
C THR A 24 3.08 -5.55 -24.74
N LEU A 25 3.89 -5.05 -23.80
CA LEU A 25 3.68 -3.79 -23.12
C LEU A 25 3.88 -2.61 -24.07
N GLN A 26 4.94 -2.62 -24.89
CA GLN A 26 5.17 -1.62 -25.94
C GLN A 26 4.03 -1.58 -26.96
N LYS A 27 3.53 -2.75 -27.39
CA LYS A 27 2.34 -2.81 -28.26
C LYS A 27 1.11 -2.17 -27.60
N GLY A 28 0.95 -2.35 -26.30
CA GLY A 28 -0.08 -1.69 -25.50
C GLY A 28 0.08 -0.17 -25.49
N LEU A 29 1.28 0.33 -25.19
CA LEU A 29 1.62 1.77 -25.20
C LEU A 29 1.35 2.40 -26.56
N ASN A 30 1.81 1.79 -27.65
CA ASN A 30 1.60 2.29 -29.01
C ASN A 30 0.10 2.40 -29.37
N ASN A 31 -0.75 1.51 -28.85
CA ASN A 31 -2.19 1.59 -29.07
C ASN A 31 -2.84 2.74 -28.28
N ILE A 32 -2.38 2.97 -27.05
CA ILE A 32 -2.84 4.10 -26.23
C ILE A 32 -2.39 5.41 -26.86
N GLU A 33 -1.15 5.51 -27.30
CA GLU A 33 -0.60 6.69 -27.96
C GLU A 33 -1.40 7.06 -29.21
N LYS A 34 -1.73 6.09 -30.06
CA LYS A 34 -2.62 6.29 -31.22
C LYS A 34 -4.01 6.79 -30.82
N TRP A 35 -4.59 6.19 -29.77
CA TRP A 35 -5.91 6.59 -29.28
C TRP A 35 -5.86 8.02 -28.72
N CYS A 36 -4.89 8.35 -27.87
CA CYS A 36 -4.71 9.69 -27.31
C CYS A 36 -4.48 10.74 -28.39
N THR A 37 -3.71 10.42 -29.42
CA THR A 37 -3.50 11.31 -30.57
C THR A 37 -4.79 11.56 -31.33
N LEU A 38 -5.58 10.51 -31.59
CA LEU A 38 -6.86 10.61 -32.29
C LEU A 38 -7.88 11.45 -31.51
N TRP A 39 -7.94 11.27 -30.19
CA TRP A 39 -8.86 11.99 -29.31
C TRP A 39 -8.28 13.29 -28.73
N ARG A 40 -7.05 13.67 -29.13
CA ARG A 40 -6.34 14.87 -28.66
C ARG A 40 -6.24 14.96 -27.13
N VAL A 41 -5.99 13.82 -26.49
CA VAL A 41 -5.78 13.71 -25.04
C VAL A 41 -4.30 13.90 -24.75
N ALA A 42 -3.96 14.95 -24.00
CA ALA A 42 -2.60 15.17 -23.53
C ALA A 42 -2.29 14.25 -22.35
N ILE A 43 -1.19 13.50 -22.44
CA ILE A 43 -0.70 12.65 -21.37
C ILE A 43 0.55 13.29 -20.76
N ASN A 44 0.66 13.21 -19.44
CA ASN A 44 1.86 13.60 -18.70
C ASN A 44 2.78 12.37 -18.59
N THR A 45 3.83 12.34 -19.40
CA THR A 45 4.84 11.27 -19.45
C THR A 45 5.69 11.21 -18.19
N ASP A 46 5.97 12.33 -17.51
CA ASP A 46 6.71 12.36 -16.24
C ASP A 46 6.02 11.56 -15.12
N LYS A 47 4.69 11.42 -15.18
CA LYS A 47 3.90 10.63 -14.24
C LYS A 47 3.75 9.16 -14.65
N ALA A 48 4.19 8.79 -15.85
CA ALA A 48 4.13 7.43 -16.33
C ALA A 48 5.34 6.65 -15.79
N HIS A 49 5.04 5.60 -15.03
CA HIS A 49 6.06 4.77 -14.40
C HIS A 49 5.93 3.32 -14.88
N ALA A 50 7.06 2.67 -15.15
CA ALA A 50 7.10 1.25 -15.50
C ALA A 50 7.72 0.46 -14.35
N VAL A 51 7.08 -0.64 -13.94
CA VAL A 51 7.61 -1.56 -12.93
C VAL A 51 7.57 -2.98 -13.45
N MET A 52 8.66 -3.72 -13.24
CA MET A 52 8.77 -5.13 -13.66
C MET A 52 8.67 -6.05 -12.45
N PHE A 53 7.59 -6.82 -12.36
CA PHE A 53 7.43 -7.83 -11.33
C PHE A 53 8.06 -9.16 -11.75
N ARG A 54 9.03 -9.66 -10.99
CA ARG A 54 9.66 -10.97 -11.25
C ARG A 54 10.11 -11.68 -9.98
N LYS A 55 10.06 -13.01 -10.00
CA LYS A 55 10.58 -13.84 -8.91
C LYS A 55 12.10 -13.99 -9.07
N GLY A 56 12.86 -13.44 -8.12
CA GLY A 56 14.32 -13.55 -8.06
C GLY A 56 15.08 -12.27 -8.45
N THR A 57 16.41 -12.36 -8.47
CA THR A 57 17.31 -11.21 -8.68
C THR A 57 18.08 -11.38 -9.99
N SER A 58 17.40 -11.26 -11.13
CA SER A 58 18.10 -11.23 -12.41
C SER A 58 18.79 -9.87 -12.58
N ARG A 59 20.07 -9.87 -12.92
CA ARG A 59 20.82 -8.63 -13.25
C ARG A 59 20.71 -8.25 -14.73
N LYS A 60 19.91 -8.96 -15.53
CA LYS A 60 19.70 -8.59 -16.93
C LYS A 60 19.08 -7.20 -16.98
N GLU A 61 19.76 -6.33 -17.74
CA GLU A 61 19.24 -5.04 -18.12
C GLU A 61 17.93 -5.24 -18.88
N LEU A 62 16.95 -4.41 -18.55
CA LEU A 62 15.67 -4.38 -19.22
C LEU A 62 15.79 -3.42 -20.39
N ASN A 63 15.30 -3.81 -21.55
CA ASN A 63 15.17 -2.90 -22.67
C ASN A 63 14.25 -1.73 -22.26
N THR A 64 14.55 -0.53 -22.75
CA THR A 64 13.72 0.64 -22.52
C THR A 64 12.36 0.48 -23.21
N LEU A 65 11.35 1.12 -22.64
CA LEU A 65 10.02 1.28 -23.24
C LEU A 65 9.91 2.73 -23.69
N SER A 66 9.35 2.97 -24.87
CA SER A 66 9.10 4.33 -25.36
C SER A 66 7.62 4.68 -25.25
N PHE A 67 7.31 5.94 -24.93
CA PHE A 67 5.95 6.45 -24.87
C PHE A 67 5.93 7.93 -25.24
N PHE A 68 5.22 8.28 -26.32
CA PHE A 68 5.25 9.64 -26.90
C PHE A 68 6.69 10.15 -27.16
N ASP A 69 7.51 9.31 -27.79
CA ASP A 69 8.93 9.59 -28.11
C ASP A 69 9.84 9.82 -26.89
N GLU A 70 9.38 9.54 -25.67
CA GLU A 70 10.19 9.57 -24.44
C GLU A 70 10.45 8.16 -23.90
N ASP A 71 11.67 7.94 -23.38
CA ASP A 71 12.05 6.68 -22.75
C ASP A 71 11.53 6.60 -21.30
N LEU A 72 10.72 5.59 -21.01
CA LEU A 72 10.23 5.28 -19.68
C LEU A 72 11.31 4.60 -18.83
N THR A 73 11.49 5.10 -17.61
CA THR A 73 12.37 4.50 -16.61
C THR A 73 11.72 3.31 -15.91
N TRP A 74 12.50 2.27 -15.68
CA TRP A 74 12.09 1.13 -14.86
C TRP A 74 12.30 1.42 -13.38
N ASP A 75 11.21 1.63 -12.65
CA ASP A 75 11.21 1.92 -11.23
C ASP A 75 11.12 0.63 -10.39
N LYS A 76 11.69 0.68 -9.18
CA LYS A 76 11.60 -0.42 -8.21
C LYS A 76 10.31 -0.39 -7.39
N GLU A 77 9.68 0.77 -7.31
CA GLU A 77 8.41 0.95 -6.64
C GLU A 77 7.55 1.93 -7.41
N VAL A 78 6.26 1.63 -7.53
CA VAL A 78 5.28 2.51 -8.14
C VAL A 78 4.10 2.70 -7.19
N LYS A 79 3.54 3.90 -7.18
CA LYS A 79 2.32 4.20 -6.43
C LYS A 79 1.14 4.20 -7.39
N TYR A 80 0.18 3.33 -7.15
CA TYR A 80 -1.05 3.23 -7.94
C TYR A 80 -2.25 3.25 -7.00
N LEU A 81 -3.18 4.19 -7.20
CA LEU A 81 -4.37 4.37 -6.35
C LEU A 81 -4.05 4.36 -4.85
N GLY A 82 -2.97 5.04 -4.44
CA GLY A 82 -2.55 5.09 -3.04
C GLY A 82 -1.85 3.85 -2.49
N LEU A 83 -1.79 2.74 -3.24
CA LEU A 83 -1.02 1.54 -2.91
C LEU A 83 0.39 1.65 -3.48
N ILE A 84 1.40 1.35 -2.66
CA ILE A 84 2.80 1.29 -3.12
C ILE A 84 3.13 -0.17 -3.46
N LEU A 85 3.44 -0.44 -4.73
CA LEU A 85 3.82 -1.74 -5.25
C LEU A 85 5.34 -1.75 -5.44
N ASP A 86 6.04 -2.62 -4.71
CA ASP A 86 7.46 -2.90 -4.93
C ASP A 86 7.65 -4.01 -5.98
N ASP A 87 8.78 -4.00 -6.68
CA ASP A 87 9.18 -4.97 -7.72
C ASP A 87 9.04 -6.45 -7.30
N LYS A 88 9.14 -6.71 -6.00
CA LYS A 88 9.04 -8.04 -5.38
C LYS A 88 7.69 -8.32 -4.70
N LEU A 89 6.74 -7.39 -4.77
CA LEU A 89 5.43 -7.49 -4.12
C LEU A 89 5.52 -7.88 -2.63
N THR A 90 6.53 -7.37 -1.93
CA THR A 90 6.70 -7.60 -0.49
C THR A 90 5.86 -6.63 0.35
N PHE A 91 5.41 -5.53 -0.26
CA PHE A 91 4.64 -4.42 0.35
C PHE A 91 5.35 -3.75 1.53
N ARG A 92 6.69 -3.85 1.59
CA ARG A 92 7.49 -3.25 2.67
C ARG A 92 7.41 -1.73 2.64
N SER A 93 7.58 -1.11 1.47
CA SER A 93 7.48 0.34 1.29
C SER A 93 6.08 0.83 1.66
N HIS A 94 5.03 0.12 1.22
CA HIS A 94 3.63 0.44 1.55
C HIS A 94 3.37 0.42 3.06
N LEU A 95 3.77 -0.65 3.75
CA LEU A 95 3.58 -0.76 5.20
C LEU A 95 4.38 0.29 5.96
N LYS A 96 5.58 0.64 5.50
CA LYS A 96 6.39 1.72 6.09
C LYS A 96 5.67 3.06 5.94
N HIS A 97 5.21 3.39 4.75
CA HIS A 97 4.45 4.61 4.46
C HIS A 97 3.17 4.73 5.30
N ASN A 98 2.39 3.65 5.37
CA ASN A 98 1.18 3.62 6.21
C ASN A 98 1.52 3.76 7.70
N THR A 99 2.63 3.17 8.16
CA THR A 99 3.12 3.29 9.54
C THR A 99 3.48 4.74 9.87
N GLU A 100 4.16 5.44 8.98
CA GLU A 100 4.56 6.84 9.17
C GLU A 100 3.32 7.75 9.20
N LYS A 101 2.39 7.59 8.26
CA LYS A 101 1.09 8.29 8.27
C LYS A 101 0.28 8.02 9.52
N PHE A 102 0.27 6.76 9.96
CA PHE A 102 -0.41 6.34 11.18
C PHE A 102 0.18 7.04 12.40
N TRP A 103 1.50 7.04 12.58
CA TRP A 103 2.15 7.72 13.72
C TRP A 103 1.96 9.23 13.69
N ALA A 104 2.04 9.85 12.51
CA ALA A 104 1.74 11.27 12.36
C ALA A 104 0.32 11.59 12.86
N LYS A 105 -0.68 10.75 12.52
CA LYS A 105 -2.05 10.93 13.01
C LYS A 105 -2.18 10.61 14.51
N VAL A 106 -1.49 9.58 15.01
CA VAL A 106 -1.48 9.23 16.43
C VAL A 106 -0.96 10.40 17.26
N HIS A 107 0.17 11.01 16.89
CA HIS A 107 0.75 12.12 17.64
C HIS A 107 -0.23 13.29 17.80
N LEU A 108 -1.01 13.60 16.77
CA LEU A 108 -2.08 14.60 16.85
C LEU A 108 -3.22 14.19 17.78
N LEU A 109 -3.52 12.89 17.85
CA LEU A 109 -4.61 12.35 18.66
C LEU A 109 -4.20 11.99 20.09
N ILE A 110 -2.91 11.96 20.45
CA ILE A 110 -2.42 11.62 21.79
C ILE A 110 -3.16 12.37 22.91
N PRO A 111 -3.44 13.68 22.83
CA PRO A 111 -4.20 14.39 23.86
C PRO A 111 -5.62 13.82 24.07
N LEU A 112 -6.21 13.22 23.04
CA LEU A 112 -7.57 12.65 23.07
C LEU A 112 -7.60 11.15 23.39
N ILE A 113 -6.59 10.38 22.99
CA ILE A 113 -6.58 8.92 23.22
C ILE A 113 -5.70 8.51 24.40
N GLY A 114 -4.81 9.38 24.86
CA GLY A 114 -3.83 9.07 25.90
C GLY A 114 -4.42 9.00 27.31
N ARG A 115 -3.54 8.70 28.28
CA ARG A 115 -3.89 8.54 29.70
C ARG A 115 -4.55 9.77 30.31
N ARG A 116 -4.11 10.97 29.92
CA ARG A 116 -4.61 12.25 30.46
C ARG A 116 -5.89 12.74 29.78
N SER A 117 -6.38 12.02 28.76
CA SER A 117 -7.60 12.41 28.06
C SER A 117 -8.84 12.21 28.94
N PRO A 118 -9.76 13.19 29.01
CA PRO A 118 -11.02 13.08 29.72
C PRO A 118 -12.06 12.20 29.01
N LEU A 119 -11.77 11.72 27.78
CA LEU A 119 -12.72 10.91 27.03
C LEU A 119 -12.93 9.54 27.67
N THR A 120 -14.16 9.03 27.53
CA THR A 120 -14.50 7.66 27.90
C THR A 120 -13.75 6.65 27.03
N LEU A 121 -13.55 5.43 27.55
CA LEU A 121 -12.90 4.36 26.79
C LEU A 121 -13.61 4.09 25.46
N VAL A 122 -14.95 4.09 25.46
CA VAL A 122 -15.77 3.88 24.26
C VAL A 122 -15.42 4.91 23.17
N ASN A 123 -15.33 6.19 23.53
CA ASN A 123 -15.00 7.26 22.57
C ASN A 123 -13.55 7.16 22.07
N LYS A 124 -12.60 6.78 22.94
CA LYS A 124 -11.20 6.53 22.52
C LYS A 124 -11.10 5.38 21.52
N LEU A 125 -11.84 4.30 21.76
CA LEU A 125 -11.91 3.16 20.84
C LEU A 125 -12.60 3.53 19.52
N LEU A 126 -13.62 4.40 19.57
CA LEU A 126 -14.28 4.91 18.38
C LEU A 126 -13.29 5.66 17.48
N LEU A 127 -12.49 6.57 18.05
CA LEU A 127 -11.43 7.28 17.34
C LEU A 127 -10.41 6.31 16.72
N PHE A 128 -10.01 5.27 17.46
CA PHE A 128 -9.14 4.23 16.90
C PHE A 128 -9.79 3.52 15.70
N LYS A 129 -11.03 3.05 15.84
CA LYS A 129 -11.73 2.28 14.80
C LYS A 129 -12.01 3.11 13.54
N GLN A 130 -12.36 4.38 13.69
CA GLN A 130 -12.80 5.23 12.57
C GLN A 130 -11.66 6.03 11.93
N VAL A 131 -10.63 6.41 12.68
CA VAL A 131 -9.56 7.29 12.16
C VAL A 131 -8.26 6.53 11.96
N LEU A 132 -7.81 5.81 12.98
CA LEU A 132 -6.47 5.21 12.98
C LEU A 132 -6.43 3.87 12.24
N ARG A 133 -7.41 2.99 12.49
CA ARG A 133 -7.47 1.66 11.88
C ARG A 133 -7.55 1.72 10.35
N PRO A 134 -8.36 2.59 9.71
CA PRO A 134 -8.42 2.65 8.26
C PRO A 134 -7.10 3.07 7.60
N ILE A 135 -6.32 3.96 8.24
CA ILE A 135 -4.99 4.35 7.73
C ILE A 135 -4.06 3.13 7.69
N LEU A 136 -4.05 2.34 8.76
CA LEU A 136 -3.22 1.15 8.85
C LEU A 136 -3.71 0.02 7.92
N MET A 137 -5.03 -0.17 7.82
CA MET A 137 -5.68 -1.23 7.05
C MET A 137 -5.92 -0.86 5.58
N TYR A 138 -5.41 0.28 5.11
CA TYR A 138 -5.58 0.67 3.72
C TYR A 138 -4.92 -0.34 2.77
N ALA A 139 -5.71 -0.85 1.81
CA ALA A 139 -5.33 -1.91 0.87
C ALA A 139 -4.96 -3.26 1.52
N ALA A 140 -5.52 -3.56 2.70
CA ALA A 140 -5.21 -4.77 3.46
C ALA A 140 -5.56 -6.08 2.74
N GLN A 141 -6.52 -6.06 1.82
CA GLN A 141 -6.84 -7.20 0.96
C GLN A 141 -5.68 -7.57 0.03
N ILE A 142 -4.83 -6.59 -0.33
CA ILE A 142 -3.70 -6.77 -1.24
C ILE A 142 -2.43 -7.05 -0.45
N TRP A 143 -2.03 -6.15 0.46
CA TRP A 143 -0.81 -6.37 1.26
C TRP A 143 -0.98 -7.48 2.31
N GLY A 144 -2.20 -7.93 2.58
CA GLY A 144 -2.48 -9.11 3.40
C GLY A 144 -1.85 -10.40 2.84
N LEU A 145 -1.54 -10.43 1.55
CA LEU A 145 -0.79 -11.52 0.90
C LEU A 145 0.71 -11.48 1.23
N ALA A 146 1.21 -10.40 1.83
CA ALA A 146 2.60 -10.27 2.20
C ALA A 146 3.03 -11.32 3.24
N ALA A 147 4.35 -11.50 3.33
CA ALA A 147 4.98 -12.36 4.32
C ALA A 147 4.49 -12.04 5.73
N PHE A 148 4.31 -13.09 6.55
CA PHE A 148 3.83 -12.96 7.93
C PHE A 148 4.66 -11.96 8.76
N SER A 149 5.98 -11.92 8.55
CA SER A 149 6.88 -10.97 9.21
C SER A 149 6.55 -9.50 8.91
N ASN A 150 6.04 -9.20 7.71
CA ASN A 150 5.60 -7.86 7.34
C ASN A 150 4.23 -7.54 7.97
N ARG A 151 3.26 -8.47 7.89
CA ARG A 151 1.93 -8.32 8.53
C ARG A 151 2.02 -8.14 10.05
N LYS A 152 2.94 -8.87 10.69
CA LYS A 152 3.21 -8.76 12.13
C LYS A 152 3.55 -7.34 12.55
N LYS A 153 4.17 -6.52 11.69
CA LYS A 153 4.48 -5.11 11.99
C LYS A 153 3.21 -4.28 12.20
N ALA A 154 2.20 -4.48 11.35
CA ALA A 154 0.90 -3.82 11.50
C ALA A 154 0.21 -4.25 12.80
N GLN A 155 0.23 -5.55 13.13
CA GLN A 155 -0.30 -6.02 14.42
C GLN A 155 0.42 -5.42 15.62
N ILE A 156 1.75 -5.27 15.57
CA ILE A 156 2.52 -4.62 16.63
C ILE A 156 2.08 -3.16 16.82
N LEU A 157 1.82 -2.43 15.75
CA LEU A 157 1.32 -1.04 15.83
C LEU A 157 -0.06 -0.97 16.47
N GLN A 158 -0.98 -1.85 16.05
CA GLN A 158 -2.30 -1.96 16.66
C GLN A 158 -2.17 -2.23 18.17
N ASN A 159 -1.36 -3.21 18.57
CA ASN A 159 -1.12 -3.54 19.98
C ASN A 159 -0.58 -2.33 20.78
N LYS A 160 0.36 -1.57 20.21
CA LYS A 160 0.94 -0.38 20.85
C LYS A 160 -0.14 0.67 21.12
N ILE A 161 -0.99 0.97 20.14
CA ILE A 161 -2.03 1.99 20.31
C ILE A 161 -3.13 1.54 21.26
N LEU A 162 -3.57 0.27 21.19
CA LEU A 162 -4.56 -0.24 22.13
C LEU A 162 -4.07 -0.13 23.58
N ARG A 163 -2.79 -0.43 23.84
CA ARG A 163 -2.17 -0.24 25.15
C ARG A 163 -2.17 1.21 25.61
N ILE A 164 -1.91 2.16 24.72
CA ILE A 164 -1.97 3.60 25.04
C ILE A 164 -3.40 4.00 25.41
N ILE A 165 -4.39 3.53 24.66
CA ILE A 165 -5.82 3.85 24.89
C ILE A 165 -6.30 3.39 26.26
N VAL A 166 -5.99 2.14 26.63
CA VAL A 166 -6.40 1.57 27.92
C VAL A 166 -5.43 1.88 29.06
N ASN A 167 -4.30 2.52 28.77
CA ASN A 167 -3.21 2.74 29.71
C ASN A 167 -2.76 1.43 30.42
N ALA A 168 -2.60 0.34 29.64
CA ALA A 168 -2.29 -0.97 30.18
C ALA A 168 -0.82 -1.11 30.59
N PRO A 169 -0.52 -1.72 31.74
CA PRO A 169 0.84 -2.03 32.14
C PRO A 169 1.46 -3.15 31.28
N LEU A 170 2.79 -3.24 31.29
CA LEU A 170 3.55 -4.12 30.38
C LEU A 170 3.24 -5.61 30.57
N TYR A 171 2.94 -6.05 31.79
CA TYR A 171 2.67 -7.45 32.11
C TYR A 171 1.31 -7.96 31.62
N VAL A 172 0.37 -7.07 31.25
CA VAL A 172 -0.92 -7.47 30.70
C VAL A 172 -0.70 -8.05 29.31
N ARG A 173 -1.25 -9.23 29.03
CA ARG A 173 -1.11 -9.90 27.71
C ARG A 173 -1.94 -9.17 26.64
N ASN A 174 -1.41 -9.07 25.42
CA ASN A 174 -2.13 -8.45 24.29
C ASN A 174 -3.45 -9.18 23.99
N SER A 175 -3.50 -10.50 24.13
CA SER A 175 -4.71 -11.29 23.92
C SER A 175 -5.86 -10.87 24.85
N ILE A 176 -5.55 -10.55 26.11
CA ILE A 176 -6.54 -10.07 27.08
C ILE A 176 -7.09 -8.72 26.63
N ILE A 177 -6.21 -7.78 26.24
CA ILE A 177 -6.61 -6.46 25.71
C ILE A 177 -7.52 -6.62 24.49
N HIS A 178 -7.20 -7.53 23.57
CA HIS A 178 -8.02 -7.79 22.39
C HIS A 178 -9.41 -8.33 22.74
N ASN A 179 -9.47 -9.30 23.66
CA ASN A 179 -10.72 -9.91 24.11
C ASN A 179 -11.62 -8.92 24.84
N ASP A 180 -11.07 -8.16 25.79
CA ASP A 180 -11.81 -7.19 26.59
C ASP A 180 -12.36 -6.05 25.74
N LEU A 181 -11.57 -5.54 24.78
CA LEU A 181 -11.98 -4.47 23.88
C LEU A 181 -12.83 -4.96 22.70
N LYS A 182 -12.96 -6.28 22.51
CA LYS A 182 -13.60 -6.92 21.36
C LYS A 182 -13.07 -6.36 20.03
N ILE A 183 -11.75 -6.24 19.92
CA ILE A 183 -11.06 -5.75 18.72
C ILE A 183 -10.37 -6.91 18.03
N GLN A 184 -10.75 -7.15 16.78
CA GLN A 184 -10.14 -8.17 15.93
C GLN A 184 -8.66 -7.88 15.70
N THR A 185 -7.88 -8.95 15.57
CA THR A 185 -6.48 -8.85 15.13
C THR A 185 -6.39 -8.39 13.67
N THR A 186 -5.21 -7.97 13.25
CA THR A 186 -4.94 -7.56 11.86
C THR A 186 -5.21 -8.71 10.90
N ASP A 187 -4.80 -9.93 11.25
CA ASP A 187 -5.01 -11.11 10.42
C ASP A 187 -6.49 -11.53 10.35
N GLU A 188 -7.25 -11.36 11.44
CA GLU A 188 -8.71 -11.58 11.43
C GLU A 188 -9.44 -10.55 10.57
N PHE A 189 -8.96 -9.31 10.51
CA PHE A 189 -9.56 -8.25 9.71
C PHE A 189 -9.31 -8.39 8.21
N ILE A 190 -8.21 -9.05 7.83
CA ILE A 190 -7.82 -9.26 6.44
C ILE A 190 -8.62 -10.41 5.78
N LYS A 191 -9.15 -11.34 6.59
CA LYS A 191 -10.01 -12.45 6.13
C LYS A 191 -11.36 -11.95 5.65
#